data_AF-A0AA39PBP9-F1
#
_entry.id   AF-A0AA39PBP9-F1
#
_cell.length_a   1.000
_cell.length_b   1.000
_cell.length_c   1.000
_cell.angle_alpha   90.00
_cell.angle_beta   90.00
_cell.angle_gamma   90.00
#
_symmetry.space_group_name_H-M   'P 1'
#
loop_
_entity.id
_entity.type
_entity.pdbx_description
1 polymer ?
#
loop_
_entity_poly.entity_id
_entity_poly.type
_entity_poly.pdbx_seq_one_letter_code
_entity_poly.pdbx_strand_id
1 'polypeptide(L)'
;METFTIVEEAIAAVNKFVALPESEKTLDEAKRVTAMMDEAGKFIAEASEAMYSDLQSSISHDQERREILKEELEEVNAGVLHLARRSDGALQFRDYINKTEDDQNEGTSDEGVVLTNEMQFEDVEEVRHRRRKEHLGRGGKRDKIPHTSVIGSGL
;
A
#
# COMPACT_ATOMS: atom_id res chain seq x y z
N MET A 1 -35.15 1.45 3.84
CA MET A 1 -35.10 1.43 5.33
C MET A 1 -36.05 0.35 5.83
N GLU A 2 -35.79 -0.92 5.50
CA GLU A 2 -36.62 -2.06 5.94
C GLU A 2 -35.98 -2.82 7.11
N THR A 3 -34.77 -2.43 7.52
CA THR A 3 -33.94 -3.15 8.50
C THR A 3 -34.39 -2.95 9.96
N PHE A 4 -35.08 -1.86 10.26
CA PHE A 4 -35.55 -1.56 11.62
C PHE A 4 -36.86 -2.27 11.97
N THR A 5 -37.62 -2.73 10.96
CA THR A 5 -38.98 -3.24 11.19
C THR A 5 -39.00 -4.62 11.86
N ILE A 6 -38.10 -5.54 11.50
CA ILE A 6 -38.08 -6.91 12.06
C ILE A 6 -37.78 -6.90 13.56
N VAL A 7 -36.80 -6.09 13.99
CA VAL A 7 -36.42 -5.97 15.40
C VAL A 7 -37.52 -5.29 16.21
N GLU A 8 -38.10 -4.21 15.68
CA GLU A 8 -39.22 -3.52 16.31
C GLU A 8 -40.47 -4.40 16.43
N GLU A 9 -40.76 -5.21 15.42
CA GLU A 9 -41.87 -6.18 15.43
C GLU A 9 -41.66 -7.28 16.47
N ALA A 10 -40.44 -7.82 16.59
CA ALA A 10 -40.12 -8.80 17.63
C ALA A 10 -40.27 -8.21 19.04
N ILE A 11 -39.78 -6.99 19.27
CA ILE A 11 -39.94 -6.29 20.56
C ILE A 11 -41.42 -6.02 20.85
N ALA A 12 -42.19 -5.59 19.86
CA ALA A 12 -43.62 -5.36 20.01
C ALA A 12 -44.38 -6.66 20.32
N ALA A 13 -43.99 -7.78 19.70
CA ALA A 13 -44.58 -9.10 19.97
C ALA A 13 -44.28 -9.58 21.41
N VAL A 14 -43.04 -9.40 21.88
CA VAL A 14 -42.67 -9.68 23.28
C VAL A 14 -43.49 -8.83 24.25
N ASN A 15 -43.57 -7.51 24.02
CA ASN A 15 -44.31 -6.61 24.90
C ASN A 15 -45.80 -6.96 24.97
N LYS A 16 -46.41 -7.33 23.83
CA LYS A 16 -47.80 -7.80 23.79
C LYS A 16 -47.97 -9.09 24.59
N PHE A 17 -47.09 -10.07 24.39
CA PHE A 17 -47.19 -11.36 25.08
C PHE A 17 -46.96 -11.24 26.60
N VAL A 18 -46.03 -10.38 27.03
CA VAL A 18 -45.77 -10.14 28.46
C VAL A 18 -46.95 -9.42 29.13
N ALA A 19 -47.65 -8.55 28.41
CA ALA A 19 -48.82 -7.81 28.91
C ALA A 19 -50.08 -8.67 29.02
N LEU A 20 -50.11 -9.88 28.42
CA LEU A 20 -51.26 -10.79 28.53
C LEU A 20 -51.38 -11.35 29.96
N PRO A 21 -52.62 -11.53 30.47
CA PRO A 21 -52.87 -12.30 31.69
C PRO A 21 -52.34 -13.74 31.56
N GLU A 22 -51.89 -14.34 32.67
CA GLU A 22 -51.37 -15.73 32.67
C GLU A 22 -52.36 -16.75 32.09
N SER A 23 -53.66 -16.54 32.26
CA SER A 23 -54.71 -17.41 31.70
C SER A 23 -54.81 -17.36 30.18
N GLU A 24 -54.28 -16.31 29.55
CA GLU A 24 -54.33 -16.06 28.11
C GLU A 24 -52.99 -16.38 27.42
N LYS A 25 -51.92 -16.59 28.20
CA LYS A 25 -50.62 -17.00 27.66
C LYS A 25 -50.67 -18.44 27.17
N THR A 26 -50.68 -18.61 25.86
CA THR A 26 -50.61 -19.93 25.24
C THR A 26 -49.17 -20.31 24.88
N LEU A 27 -48.88 -21.61 24.93
CA LEU A 27 -47.58 -22.15 24.51
C LEU A 27 -47.29 -21.85 23.02
N ASP A 28 -48.32 -21.85 22.18
CA ASP A 28 -48.17 -21.58 20.75
C ASP A 28 -47.82 -20.12 20.48
N GLU A 29 -48.41 -19.18 21.24
CA GLU A 29 -48.05 -17.78 21.13
C GLU A 29 -46.64 -17.51 21.68
N ALA A 30 -46.25 -18.17 22.77
CA ALA A 30 -44.88 -18.12 23.26
C ALA A 30 -43.87 -18.57 22.18
N LYS A 31 -44.13 -19.71 21.52
CA LYS A 31 -43.28 -20.22 20.43
C LYS A 31 -43.21 -19.23 19.25
N ARG A 32 -44.33 -18.60 18.89
CA ARG A 32 -44.34 -17.58 17.82
C ARG A 32 -43.47 -16.39 18.19
N VAL A 33 -43.58 -15.88 19.42
CA VAL A 33 -42.75 -14.77 19.91
C VAL A 33 -41.27 -15.15 19.93
N THR A 34 -40.94 -16.35 20.40
CA THR A 34 -39.56 -16.85 20.37
C THR A 34 -39.01 -16.93 18.94
N ALA A 35 -39.81 -17.42 17.98
CA ALA A 35 -39.39 -17.48 16.58
C ALA A 35 -39.11 -16.09 15.99
N MET A 36 -39.93 -15.09 16.32
CA MET A 36 -39.69 -13.70 15.90
C MET A 36 -38.42 -13.11 16.51
N MET A 37 -38.12 -13.45 17.78
CA MET A 37 -36.86 -13.05 18.42
C MET A 37 -35.64 -13.72 17.77
N ASP A 38 -35.73 -15.01 17.42
CA ASP A 38 -34.66 -15.73 16.74
C ASP A 38 -34.39 -15.14 15.35
N GLU A 39 -35.45 -14.78 14.62
CA GLU A 39 -35.34 -14.11 13.31
C GLU A 39 -34.69 -12.73 13.43
N ALA A 40 -35.12 -11.92 14.40
CA ALA A 40 -34.48 -10.64 14.70
C ALA A 40 -33.00 -10.80 15.10
N GLY A 41 -32.68 -11.84 15.88
CA GLY A 41 -31.31 -12.15 16.28
C GLY A 41 -30.42 -12.52 15.08
N LYS A 42 -30.92 -13.35 14.17
CA LYS A 42 -30.22 -13.69 12.91
C LYS A 42 -30.00 -12.46 12.05
N PHE A 43 -31.03 -11.63 11.90
CA PHE A 43 -30.95 -10.38 11.14
C PHE A 43 -29.84 -9.45 11.69
N ILE A 44 -29.78 -9.27 13.01
CA ILE A 44 -28.73 -8.47 13.65
C ILE A 44 -27.34 -9.08 13.42
N ALA A 45 -27.21 -10.40 13.53
CA ALA A 45 -25.94 -11.09 13.31
C ALA A 45 -25.44 -10.89 11.86
N GLU A 46 -26.30 -11.12 10.86
CA GLU A 46 -25.98 -10.93 9.44
C GLU A 46 -25.64 -9.47 9.13
N ALA A 47 -26.41 -8.52 9.65
CA ALA A 47 -26.13 -7.08 9.47
C ALA A 47 -24.78 -6.69 10.09
N SER A 48 -24.47 -7.23 11.28
CA SER A 48 -23.18 -6.97 11.94
C SER A 48 -22.01 -7.58 11.17
N GLU A 49 -22.15 -8.80 10.66
CA GLU A 49 -21.13 -9.48 9.85
C GLU A 49 -20.81 -8.70 8.58
N ALA A 50 -21.85 -8.20 7.88
CA ALA A 50 -21.67 -7.34 6.71
C ALA A 50 -20.89 -6.06 7.08
N MET A 51 -21.25 -5.39 8.17
CA MET A 51 -20.54 -4.19 8.63
C MET A 51 -19.08 -4.48 9.01
N TYR A 52 -18.80 -5.62 9.65
CA TYR A 52 -17.43 -6.01 9.98
C TYR A 52 -16.60 -6.32 8.73
N SER A 53 -17.20 -6.97 7.72
CA SER A 53 -16.55 -7.24 6.44
C SER A 53 -16.16 -5.93 5.73
N ASP A 54 -17.10 -4.98 5.65
CA ASP A 54 -16.86 -3.66 5.07
C ASP A 54 -15.74 -2.91 5.81
N LEU A 55 -15.79 -2.91 7.15
CA LEU A 55 -14.77 -2.27 7.97
C LEU A 55 -13.39 -2.90 7.76
N GLN A 56 -13.31 -4.24 7.69
CA GLN A 56 -12.07 -4.95 7.46
C GLN A 56 -11.47 -4.63 6.08
N SER A 57 -12.31 -4.53 5.05
CA SER A 57 -11.87 -4.13 3.71
C SER A 57 -11.30 -2.70 3.70
N SER A 58 -11.94 -1.76 4.42
CA SER A 58 -11.48 -0.38 4.55
C SER A 58 -10.13 -0.30 5.27
N ILE A 59 -9.95 -1.08 6.35
CA ILE A 59 -8.68 -1.14 7.09
C ILE A 59 -7.56 -1.65 6.19
N SER A 60 -7.83 -2.69 5.40
CA SER A 60 -6.86 -3.24 4.45
C SER A 60 -6.42 -2.20 3.41
N HIS A 61 -7.38 -1.48 2.82
CA HIS A 61 -7.09 -0.44 1.84
C HIS A 61 -6.30 0.73 2.44
N ASP A 62 -6.64 1.14 3.67
CA ASP A 62 -5.90 2.19 4.38
C ASP A 62 -4.47 1.76 4.76
N GLN A 63 -4.25 0.46 4.94
CA GLN A 63 -2.91 -0.07 5.20
C GLN A 63 -2.07 -0.10 3.93
N GLU A 64 -2.63 -0.57 2.81
CA GLU A 64 -1.98 -0.52 1.49
C GLU A 64 -1.62 0.92 1.10
N ARG A 65 -2.55 1.86 1.29
CA ARG A 65 -2.30 3.28 1.00
C ARG A 65 -1.19 3.87 1.87
N ARG A 66 -1.10 3.44 3.14
CA ARG A 66 -0.01 3.86 4.04
C ARG A 66 1.34 3.34 3.59
N GLU A 67 1.40 2.11 3.08
CA GLU A 67 2.63 1.53 2.55
C GLU A 67 3.09 2.27 1.28
N ILE A 68 2.18 2.56 0.34
CA ILE A 68 2.48 3.35 -0.86
C ILE A 68 3.03 4.73 -0.50
N LEU A 69 2.34 5.46 0.40
CA LEU A 69 2.77 6.80 0.82
C LEU A 69 4.13 6.76 1.53
N LYS A 70 4.44 5.67 2.23
CA LYS A 70 5.74 5.50 2.88
C LYS A 70 6.86 5.31 1.84
N GLU A 71 6.64 4.51 0.81
CA GLU A 71 7.60 4.34 -0.29
C GLU A 71 7.83 5.66 -1.04
N GLU A 72 6.76 6.39 -1.37
CA GLU A 72 6.86 7.71 -2.01
C GLU A 72 7.67 8.71 -1.15
N LEU A 73 7.44 8.70 0.17
CA LEU A 73 8.20 9.57 1.08
C LEU A 73 9.67 9.19 1.15
N GLU A 74 10.00 7.90 1.16
CA GLU A 74 11.38 7.42 1.13
C GLU A 74 12.08 7.81 -0.19
N GLU A 75 11.38 7.74 -1.32
CA GLU A 75 11.89 8.19 -2.62
C GLU A 75 12.16 9.69 -2.65
N VAL A 76 11.21 10.51 -2.19
CA VAL A 76 11.37 11.96 -2.10
C VAL A 76 12.54 12.33 -1.18
N ASN A 77 12.64 11.69 -0.02
CA ASN A 77 13.73 11.94 0.92
C ASN A 77 15.09 11.56 0.34
N ALA A 78 15.18 10.43 -0.37
CA ALA A 78 16.39 10.04 -1.09
C ALA A 78 16.75 11.06 -2.19
N GLY A 79 15.77 11.55 -2.94
CA GLY A 79 15.95 12.60 -3.94
C GLY A 79 16.48 13.91 -3.36
N VAL A 80 15.91 14.35 -2.24
CA VAL A 80 16.35 15.57 -1.51
C VAL A 80 17.77 15.41 -1.00
N LEU A 81 18.12 14.28 -0.38
CA LEU A 81 19.47 14.00 0.10
C LEU A 81 20.50 13.95 -1.04
N HIS A 82 20.12 13.36 -2.17
CA HIS A 82 20.98 13.34 -3.35
C HIS A 82 21.21 14.74 -3.92
N LEU A 83 20.16 15.57 -3.97
CA LEU A 83 20.26 16.95 -4.42
C LEU A 83 21.12 17.80 -3.48
N ALA A 84 20.94 17.66 -2.16
CA ALA A 84 21.74 18.35 -1.15
C ALA A 84 23.24 17.98 -1.23
N ARG A 85 23.55 16.68 -1.40
CA ARG A 85 24.94 16.24 -1.62
C ARG A 85 25.54 16.81 -2.90
N ARG A 86 24.75 16.89 -3.97
CA ARG A 86 25.20 17.46 -5.24
C ARG A 86 25.41 18.97 -5.12
N SER A 87 24.56 19.70 -4.38
CA SER A 87 24.77 21.12 -4.13
C SER A 87 25.98 21.39 -3.26
N ASP A 88 26.23 20.58 -2.22
CA ASP A 88 27.43 20.70 -1.39
C ASP A 88 28.70 20.47 -2.21
N GLY A 89 28.70 19.46 -3.09
CA GLY A 89 29.80 19.22 -4.03
C GLY A 89 29.98 20.39 -5.02
N ALA A 90 28.90 20.98 -5.51
CA ALA A 90 28.95 22.14 -6.40
C ALA A 90 29.48 23.40 -5.70
N LEU A 91 29.13 23.62 -4.42
CA LEU A 91 29.65 24.70 -3.60
C LEU A 91 31.14 24.52 -3.32
N GLN A 92 31.57 23.30 -2.95
CA GLN A 92 32.99 22.98 -2.74
C GLN A 92 33.82 23.13 -4.02
N PHE A 93 33.26 22.76 -5.17
CA PHE A 93 33.92 22.94 -6.46
C PHE A 93 34.04 24.42 -6.84
N ARG A 94 33.01 25.23 -6.57
CA ARG A 94 33.07 26.69 -6.74
C ARG A 94 34.11 27.33 -5.82
N ASP A 95 34.18 26.89 -4.56
CA ASP A 95 35.19 27.36 -3.62
C ASP A 95 36.61 26.95 -4.04
N TYR A 96 36.77 25.78 -4.68
CA TYR A 96 38.04 25.37 -5.28
C TYR A 96 38.43 26.28 -6.45
N ILE A 97 37.50 26.56 -7.38
CA ILE A 97 37.72 27.48 -8.51
C ILE A 97 38.15 28.86 -8.00
N ASN A 98 37.39 29.44 -7.06
CA ASN A 98 37.70 30.76 -6.50
C ASN A 98 39.08 30.80 -5.86
N LYS A 99 39.49 29.76 -5.13
CA LYS A 99 40.84 29.66 -4.54
C LYS A 99 41.93 29.53 -5.60
N THR A 100 41.68 28.78 -6.66
CA THR A 100 42.65 28.67 -7.77
C THR A 100 42.74 29.94 -8.61
N GLU A 101 41.68 30.74 -8.69
CA GLU A 101 41.70 32.08 -9.31
C GLU A 101 42.44 33.10 -8.42
N ASP A 102 42.26 33.02 -7.10
CA ASP A 102 43.00 33.85 -6.14
C ASP A 102 44.51 33.52 -6.14
N ASP A 103 44.88 32.24 -6.25
CA ASP A 103 46.28 31.81 -6.37
C ASP A 103 46.91 32.15 -7.74
N GLN A 104 46.11 32.44 -8.76
CA GLN A 104 46.58 32.88 -10.09
C GLN A 104 46.62 34.40 -10.27
N ASN A 105 46.16 35.18 -9.28
CA ASN A 105 46.24 36.64 -9.31
C ASN A 105 47.62 37.21 -8.93
N GLU A 106 48.65 36.37 -8.84
CA GLU A 106 50.07 36.79 -8.97
C GLU A 106 50.65 36.42 -10.34
N GLY A 107 49.97 36.74 -11.44
CA GLY A 107 50.64 36.83 -12.74
C GLY A 107 49.79 36.52 -13.97
N THR A 108 49.32 37.60 -14.59
CA THR A 108 49.05 37.75 -16.04
C THR A 108 47.83 37.04 -16.68
N SER A 109 46.94 37.92 -17.17
CA SER A 109 46.31 37.91 -18.51
C SER A 109 45.11 37.00 -18.79
N ASP A 110 43.92 37.60 -18.76
CA ASP A 110 42.90 37.60 -19.83
C ASP A 110 42.84 36.36 -20.74
N GLU A 111 42.26 35.27 -20.23
CA GLU A 111 41.50 34.33 -21.07
C GLU A 111 40.18 34.00 -20.38
N GLY A 112 39.11 34.67 -20.81
CA GLY A 112 37.75 34.33 -20.43
C GLY A 112 37.41 32.95 -20.94
N VAL A 113 37.52 31.94 -20.08
CA VAL A 113 37.03 30.59 -20.34
C VAL A 113 35.50 30.63 -20.29
N VAL A 114 34.88 30.79 -21.44
CA VAL A 114 33.44 30.55 -21.63
C VAL A 114 33.21 29.06 -21.47
N LEU A 115 32.79 28.62 -20.28
CA LEU A 115 32.22 27.29 -20.11
C LEU A 115 30.77 27.34 -20.62
N THR A 116 30.59 26.90 -21.85
CA THR A 116 29.28 26.56 -22.40
C THR A 116 28.64 25.50 -21.51
N ASN A 117 27.51 25.83 -20.90
CA ASN A 117 26.60 24.87 -20.27
C ASN A 117 26.03 23.95 -21.36
N GLU A 118 26.80 22.96 -21.81
CA GLU A 118 26.23 21.80 -22.47
C GLU A 118 25.56 20.96 -21.39
N MET A 119 24.25 21.19 -21.21
CA MET A 119 23.36 20.27 -20.53
C MET A 119 23.38 18.94 -21.28
N GLN A 120 24.29 18.04 -20.91
CA GLN A 120 24.13 16.62 -21.22
C GLN A 120 23.19 16.04 -20.16
N PHE A 121 21.90 16.10 -20.45
CA PHE A 121 20.96 15.16 -19.85
C PHE A 121 21.31 13.79 -20.40
N GLU A 122 22.04 12.98 -19.64
CA GLU A 122 22.02 11.54 -19.89
C GLU A 122 20.59 11.06 -19.59
N ASP A 123 19.88 10.68 -20.65
CA ASP A 123 18.60 10.00 -20.57
C ASP A 123 18.72 8.81 -19.60
N VAL A 124 17.94 8.87 -18.52
CA VAL A 124 17.87 7.88 -17.44
C VAL A 124 17.39 6.49 -17.93
N GLU A 125 17.11 6.33 -19.22
CA GLU A 125 16.80 5.05 -19.85
C GLU A 125 18.03 4.14 -20.03
N GLU A 126 19.25 4.67 -20.20
CA GLU A 126 20.41 3.83 -20.56
C GLU A 126 21.06 3.11 -19.35
N VAL A 127 20.84 3.60 -18.13
CA VAL A 127 21.34 2.95 -16.89
C VAL A 127 20.53 1.69 -16.54
N ARG A 128 19.26 1.60 -17.00
CA ARG A 128 18.45 0.38 -16.82
C ARG A 128 18.85 -0.76 -17.75
N HIS A 129 19.43 -0.46 -18.91
CA HIS A 129 19.85 -1.50 -19.87
C HIS A 129 21.20 -2.16 -19.55
N ARG A 130 22.10 -1.47 -18.82
CA ARG A 130 23.43 -2.03 -18.49
C ARG A 130 23.40 -3.06 -17.36
N ARG A 131 22.52 -2.90 -16.36
CA ARG A 131 22.42 -3.86 -15.24
C ARG A 131 21.71 -5.18 -15.59
N ARG A 132 20.94 -5.22 -16.70
CA ARG A 132 20.29 -6.47 -17.15
C ARG A 132 21.16 -7.35 -18.05
N LYS A 133 22.31 -6.87 -18.55
CA LYS A 133 23.24 -7.68 -19.37
C LYS A 133 24.38 -8.33 -18.59
N GLU A 134 24.60 -8.00 -17.33
CA GLU A 134 25.63 -8.66 -16.50
C GLU A 134 25.17 -9.96 -15.82
N HIS A 135 23.93 -10.39 -16.03
CA HIS A 135 23.45 -11.70 -15.53
C HIS A 135 23.39 -12.80 -16.59
N LEU A 136 23.92 -12.55 -17.79
CA LEU A 136 24.02 -13.56 -18.85
C LEU A 136 25.46 -13.64 -19.37
N GLY A 137 26.30 -14.39 -18.66
CA GLY A 137 27.50 -14.94 -19.26
C GLY A 137 28.72 -15.04 -18.35
N ARG A 138 28.75 -16.08 -17.51
CA ARG A 138 29.93 -16.97 -17.40
C ARG A 138 29.54 -18.23 -16.64
N GLY A 139 29.33 -19.30 -17.41
CA GLY A 139 29.28 -20.66 -16.90
C GLY A 139 30.57 -21.04 -16.19
N GLY A 140 30.43 -21.87 -15.15
CA GLY A 140 31.57 -22.27 -14.33
C GLY A 140 31.26 -23.35 -13.27
N LYS A 141 30.75 -24.50 -13.73
CA LYS A 141 30.87 -25.85 -13.12
C LYS A 141 29.89 -26.25 -12.00
N ARG A 142 29.14 -27.33 -12.34
CA ARG A 142 28.52 -28.37 -11.47
C ARG A 142 27.32 -27.85 -10.68
N ASP A 143 26.10 -28.26 -10.99
CA ASP A 143 25.63 -29.61 -10.71
C ASP A 143 24.71 -30.21 -11.78
N LYS A 144 24.89 -31.52 -11.99
CA LYS A 144 24.01 -32.36 -12.80
C LYS A 144 22.77 -32.70 -11.98
N ILE A 145 21.59 -32.35 -12.46
CA ILE A 145 20.37 -33.09 -12.13
C ILE A 145 19.66 -33.38 -13.46
N PRO A 146 19.39 -34.67 -13.79
CA PRO A 146 18.78 -35.00 -15.05
C PRO A 146 17.29 -34.62 -15.06
N HIS A 147 16.83 -34.13 -16.20
CA HIS A 147 15.42 -34.05 -16.54
C HIS A 147 14.83 -35.46 -16.67
N THR A 148 13.65 -35.68 -16.07
CA THR A 148 12.62 -36.54 -16.67
C THR A 148 11.26 -35.90 -16.44
N SER A 149 10.71 -35.36 -17.52
CA SER A 149 9.27 -35.18 -17.71
C SER A 149 8.59 -36.55 -17.79
N VAL A 150 7.51 -36.77 -17.04
CA VAL A 150 6.46 -37.73 -17.46
C VAL A 150 5.08 -37.17 -17.07
N ILE A 151 4.25 -37.08 -18.10
CA ILE A 151 2.83 -36.81 -18.18
C ILE A 151 2.04 -38.07 -17.80
N GLY A 152 0.84 -37.92 -17.21
CA GLY A 152 -0.21 -38.95 -17.18
C GLY A 152 -0.81 -39.09 -15.79
N SER A 153 -2.02 -38.58 -15.51
CA SER A 153 -3.33 -39.12 -15.91
C SER A 153 -3.59 -40.52 -15.35
N GLY A 154 -4.58 -40.63 -14.45
CA GLY A 154 -5.23 -41.90 -14.16
C GLY A 154 -5.76 -42.03 -12.73
N LEU A 155 -7.05 -41.72 -12.60
CA LEU A 155 -8.09 -42.31 -11.72
C LEU A 155 -7.73 -42.68 -10.27
#